data_AF-A0A938ZQY6-F1
#
_entry.id   AF-A0A938ZQY6-F1
#
_cell.length_a   1.000
_cell.length_b   1.000
_cell.length_c   1.000
_cell.angle_alpha   90.00
_cell.angle_beta   90.00
_cell.angle_gamma   90.00
#
_symmetry.space_group_name_H-M   'P 1'
#
loop_
_entity.id
_entity.type
_entity.pdbx_description
1 polymer ?
#
loop_
_entity_poly.entity_id
_entity_poly.type
_entity_poly.pdbx_seq_one_letter_code
_entity_poly.pdbx_strand_id
1 'polypeptide(L)' 'MKALAQPAAGFARIINTDEYEVEEVLENWLEFLQLQQIASETHYSLYHSNFRDWLGRQQIKPSKKYP' A
#
# COMPACT_ATOMS: atom_id res chain seq x y z
N MET A 1 -9.90 -4.02 -14.62
CA MET A 1 -8.42 -4.00 -14.56
C MET A 1 -8.03 -4.63 -13.23
N LYS A 2 -7.26 -5.73 -13.21
CA LYS A 2 -6.64 -6.19 -11.95
C LYS A 2 -5.73 -5.06 -11.49
N ALA A 3 -5.89 -4.58 -10.26
CA ALA A 3 -4.84 -3.79 -9.63
C ALA A 3 -3.58 -4.67 -9.63
N LEU A 4 -2.45 -4.15 -10.10
CA LEU A 4 -1.17 -4.85 -9.93
C LEU A 4 -0.95 -4.90 -8.41
N ALA A 5 -1.11 -6.07 -7.81
CA ALA A 5 -0.69 -6.27 -6.44
C ALA A 5 0.84 -6.19 -6.42
N GLN A 6 1.40 -5.47 -5.46
CA GLN A 6 2.84 -5.24 -5.36
C GLN A 6 3.37 -5.75 -4.02
N PRO A 7 4.63 -6.22 -3.96
CA PRO A 7 5.27 -6.51 -2.68
C PRO A 7 5.63 -5.21 -1.94
N ALA A 8 5.94 -5.33 -0.65
CA ALA A 8 6.36 -4.20 0.19
C ALA A 8 7.57 -3.45 -0.42
N ALA A 9 8.62 -4.18 -0.82
CA ALA A 9 9.76 -3.66 -1.58
C ALA A 9 9.36 -2.80 -2.80
N GLY A 10 8.31 -3.20 -3.50
CA GLY A 10 7.80 -2.49 -4.67
C GLY A 10 7.29 -1.09 -4.34
N PHE A 11 6.52 -0.97 -3.24
CA PHE A 11 6.05 0.33 -2.75
C PHE A 11 7.19 1.15 -2.16
N ALA A 12 8.07 0.53 -1.37
CA ALA A 12 9.22 1.18 -0.75
C ALA A 12 10.10 1.89 -1.79
N ARG A 13 10.35 1.23 -2.93
CA ARG A 13 11.08 1.82 -4.06
C ARG A 13 10.35 3.01 -4.71
N ILE A 14 9.02 2.97 -4.79
CA ILE A 14 8.22 4.06 -5.38
C ILE A 14 8.27 5.32 -4.51
N ILE A 15 8.21 5.15 -3.19
CA ILE A 15 8.18 6.27 -2.23
C ILE A 15 9.56 6.60 -1.63
N ASN A 16 10.61 5.90 -2.06
CA ASN A 16 11.98 6.04 -1.61
C ASN A 16 12.10 6.00 -0.06
N THR A 17 11.56 4.94 0.53
CA THR A 17 11.57 4.69 1.98
C THR A 17 12.05 3.26 2.25
N ASP A 18 12.25 2.92 3.53
CA ASP A 18 12.65 1.58 3.94
C ASP A 18 11.50 0.56 3.78
N GLU A 19 11.81 -0.68 3.41
CA GLU A 19 10.79 -1.72 3.21
C GLU A 19 10.03 -2.06 4.50
N TYR A 20 10.71 -2.08 5.65
CA TYR A 20 10.09 -2.41 6.94
C TYR A 20 9.09 -1.33 7.37
N GLU A 21 9.36 -0.05 7.04
CA GLU A 21 8.38 1.04 7.27
C GLU A 21 7.11 0.85 6.45
N VAL A 22 7.23 0.29 5.23
CA VAL A 22 6.07 -0.05 4.41
C VAL A 22 5.33 -1.26 4.97
N GLU A 23 6.04 -2.31 5.37
CA GLU A 23 5.43 -3.51 5.97
C GLU A 23 4.62 -3.15 7.22
N GLU A 24 5.14 -2.31 8.11
CA GLU A 24 4.42 -1.88 9.32
C GLU A 24 3.08 -1.21 8.98
N VAL A 25 3.03 -0.39 7.94
CA VAL A 25 1.77 0.24 7.51
C VAL A 25 0.83 -0.80 6.89
N LEU A 26 1.34 -1.72 6.06
CA LEU A 26 0.53 -2.75 5.40
C LEU A 26 -0.07 -3.74 6.41
N GLU A 27 0.69 -4.12 7.44
CA GLU A 27 0.20 -4.97 8.54
C GLU A 27 -0.95 -4.31 9.31
N ASN A 28 -0.86 -3.00 9.54
CA ASN A 28 -1.94 -2.23 10.18
C ASN A 28 -3.16 -2.04 9.27
N TRP A 29 -3.02 -2.24 7.95
CA TRP A 29 -4.06 -1.98 6.96
C TRP A 29 -4.65 -3.26 6.35
N LEU A 30 -4.36 -4.44 6.91
CA LEU A 30 -4.77 -5.73 6.35
C LEU A 30 -6.27 -5.83 6.03
N GLU A 31 -7.14 -5.20 6.82
CA GLU A 31 -8.60 -5.20 6.59
C GLU A 31 -9.02 -4.45 5.31
N PHE A 32 -8.16 -3.56 4.80
CA PHE A 32 -8.37 -2.78 3.57
C PHE A 32 -7.61 -3.35 2.36
N LEU A 33 -6.86 -4.43 2.57
CA LEU A 33 -5.98 -5.01 1.57
C LEU A 33 -6.46 -6.39 1.14
N GLN A 34 -6.18 -6.70 -0.12
CA GLN A 34 -6.24 -8.04 -0.66
C GLN A 34 -4.82 -8.55 -0.86
N LEU A 35 -4.52 -9.64 -0.15
CA LEU A 35 -3.23 -10.32 -0.20
C LEU A 35 -3.23 -11.39 -1.28
N GLN A 36 -2.13 -11.52 -2.00
CA GLN A 36 -1.93 -12.53 -3.02
C GLN A 36 -0.53 -13.13 -2.86
N GLN A 37 -0.43 -14.46 -2.74
CA GLN A 37 0.87 -15.13 -2.79
C GLN A 37 1.26 -15.36 -4.25
N ILE A 38 2.37 -14.76 -4.68
CA ILE A 38 2.91 -14.91 -6.04
C ILE A 38 4.39 -15.26 -5.90
N ALA A 39 4.83 -16.37 -6.50
CA ALA A 39 6.24 -16.80 -6.48
C ALA A 39 6.88 -16.83 -5.07
N SER A 40 6.10 -17.22 -4.05
CA SER A 40 6.49 -17.25 -2.63
C SER A 40 6.63 -15.89 -1.94
N GLU A 41 6.20 -14.81 -2.56
CA GLU A 41 6.17 -13.46 -1.99
C GLU A 41 4.73 -12.95 -1.84
N THR A 42 4.46 -12.27 -0.72
CA THR A 42 3.15 -11.67 -0.46
C THR A 42 3.03 -10.34 -1.18
N HIS A 43 2.03 -10.24 -2.04
CA HIS A 43 1.70 -9.05 -2.79
C HIS A 43 0.40 -8.43 -2.27
N TYR A 44 0.35 -7.11 -2.24
CA TYR A 44 -0.74 -6.33 -1.65
C TYR A 44 -1.43 -5.49 -2.73
N SER A 45 -2.75 -5.44 -2.65
CA SER A 45 -3.60 -4.56 -3.45
C SER A 45 -4.76 -4.05 -2.61
N LEU A 46 -5.41 -2.96 -3.01
CA LEU A 46 -6.64 -2.53 -2.35
C LEU A 46 -7.78 -3.50 -2.66
N TYR A 47 -8.53 -3.93 -1.64
CA TYR A 47 -9.54 -4.98 -1.80
C TYR A 47 -10.76 -4.55 -2.64
N HIS A 48 -11.05 -3.24 -2.73
CA HIS A 48 -12.16 -2.69 -3.51
C HIS A 48 -11.80 -1.45 -4.33
N SER A 49 -12.24 -1.44 -5.60
CA SER A 49 -12.06 -0.29 -6.50
C SER A 49 -12.74 0.98 -6.01
N ASN A 50 -13.94 0.87 -5.42
CA ASN A 50 -14.65 2.02 -4.87
C ASN A 50 -13.87 2.69 -3.73
N PHE A 51 -13.21 1.88 -2.90
CA PHE A 51 -12.35 2.36 -1.82
C PHE A 51 -11.12 3.07 -2.37
N ARG A 52 -10.46 2.48 -3.37
CA ARG A 52 -9.36 3.13 -4.12
C ARG A 52 -9.78 4.48 -4.70
N ASP A 53 -10.93 4.54 -5.35
CA ASP A 53 -11.42 5.76 -5.98
C ASP A 53 -11.78 6.83 -4.94
N TRP A 54 -12.36 6.41 -3.81
CA TRP A 54 -12.60 7.30 -2.67
C TRP A 54 -11.30 7.84 -2.08
N LEU A 55 -10.29 6.98 -1.90
CA LEU A 55 -8.98 7.35 -1.36
C LEU A 55 -8.27 8.37 -2.26
N GLY A 56 -8.32 8.17 -3.58
CA GLY A 56 -7.73 9.10 -4.55
C GLY A 56 -8.41 10.48 -4.59
N ARG A 57 -9.64 10.61 -4.08
CA ARG A 57 -10.33 11.89 -3.92
C ARG A 57 -10.04 12.58 -2.59
N GLN A 58 -9.42 11.88 -1.62
CA GLN A 58 -9.05 12.50 -0.36
C GLN A 58 -7.86 13.44 -0.60
N GLN A 59 -8.01 14.71 -0.19
CA GLN A 59 -6.89 15.63 -0.10
C GLN A 59 -6.07 15.25 1.13
N ILE A 60 -5.33 14.14 1.04
CA ILE A 60 -4.39 13.72 2.08
C ILE A 60 -3.29 14.78 2.11
N LYS A 61 -3.41 15.73 3.04
CA LYS A 61 -2.36 16.71 3.27
C LYS A 61 -1.16 15.94 3.85
N PRO A 62 0.04 16.08 3.29
CA PRO A 62 1.21 15.45 3.86
C PRO A 62 1.34 15.90 5.32
N SER A 63 1.51 14.94 6.22
CA SER A 63 1.82 15.22 7.62
C SER A 63 3.08 16.09 7.65
N LYS A 64 3.03 17.22 8.38
CA LYS A 64 4.21 18.04 8.62
C LYS A 64 5.22 17.18 9.37
N LYS A 65 6.33 16.80 8.71
CA LYS A 65 7.55 16.43 9.43
C LYS A 65 7.98 17.67 10.22
N TYR A 66 7.89 17.60 11.55
CA TYR A 66 8.49 18.61 12.41
C TYR A 66 10.02 18.42 12.40
N PRO A 67 10.79 19.51 12.36
CA PRO A 67 12.25 19.46 12.43
C PRO A 67 12.76 18.89 13.76
#